data_AF-A0A2E1WEP2-F1
#
_entry.id   AF-A0A2E1WEP2-F1
#
_cell.length_a   1.000
_cell.length_b   1.000
_cell.length_c   1.000
_cell.angle_alpha   90.00
_cell.angle_beta   90.00
_cell.angle_gamma   90.00
#
_symmetry.space_group_name_H-M   'P 1'
#
loop_
_entity.id
_entity.type
_entity.pdbx_description
1 polymer ?
#
loop_
_entity_poly.entity_id
_entity_poly.type
_entity_poly.pdbx_seq_one_letter_code
_entity_poly.pdbx_strand_id
1 'polypeptide(L)'
;MNLPFYDEVDVKASILMPEAIHAMRNAFLALSNGSAIVPNRINLPMEDQNALHLSMPAYINGGAYNTIKLVNVHFDNPQKGLPLINGVILVMNAKKGNPLALVEGKSVTALRTGAGTGLATDLLARRNSKRAIIFGTGAQAKTQIDAIRCVRNLTSIIVIGRSEEKAIKFCNLFDSIVQPGEMSDLKRADIICTATTSKTPLFDFEDIKAGVHINAIGAHQADTRELGTSLIQKSKVYIDQLSSSQIEAGDLIIPINEGKYNWNNIEGELGELIDKKIAGRTSENEITIFNSIGNAVQDLVIASMVFEKNQT
;
A
#
# COMPACT_ATOMS: atom_id res chain seq x y z
N MET A 1 1.35 9.60 33.68
CA MET A 1 0.84 8.47 32.88
C MET A 1 2.01 7.99 32.04
N ASN A 2 2.51 6.78 32.26
CA ASN A 2 3.54 6.20 31.39
C ASN A 2 2.81 5.53 30.24
N LEU A 3 2.83 6.18 29.08
CA LEU A 3 2.22 5.64 27.88
C LEU A 3 3.24 4.67 27.25
N PRO A 4 2.95 3.35 27.13
CA PRO A 4 3.88 2.43 26.50
C PRO A 4 4.14 2.85 25.05
N PHE A 5 5.40 2.75 24.64
CA PHE A 5 5.85 2.96 23.27
C PHE A 5 6.29 1.63 22.69
N TYR A 6 5.62 1.18 21.63
CA TYR A 6 5.96 -0.03 20.90
C TYR A 6 6.75 0.33 19.65
N ASP A 7 8.00 -0.12 19.60
CA ASP A 7 8.93 0.23 18.53
C ASP A 7 8.83 -0.72 17.32
N GLU A 8 9.75 -0.57 16.35
CA GLU A 8 9.79 -1.43 15.16
C GLU A 8 9.99 -2.93 15.49
N VAL A 9 10.72 -3.25 16.56
CA VAL A 9 10.96 -4.63 17.01
C VAL A 9 9.66 -5.20 17.56
N ASP A 10 8.96 -4.45 18.40
CA ASP A 10 7.67 -4.86 18.97
C ASP A 10 6.64 -5.11 17.87
N VAL A 11 6.52 -4.20 16.90
CA VAL A 11 5.58 -4.32 15.76
C VAL A 11 5.85 -5.60 14.97
N LYS A 12 7.12 -5.88 14.64
CA LYS A 12 7.51 -7.08 13.88
C LYS A 12 7.33 -8.38 14.67
N ALA A 13 7.57 -8.36 15.98
CA ALA A 13 7.38 -9.51 16.84
C ALA A 13 5.89 -9.82 17.06
N SER A 14 5.05 -8.78 17.01
CA SER A 14 3.62 -8.90 17.30
C SER A 14 2.83 -9.48 16.13
N ILE A 15 3.10 -9.09 14.89
CA ILE A 15 2.20 -9.39 13.76
C ILE A 15 2.97 -9.96 12.58
N LEU A 16 2.59 -11.18 12.19
CA LEU A 16 3.09 -11.80 10.96
C LEU A 16 2.31 -11.28 9.74
N MET A 17 2.95 -11.26 8.58
CA MET A 17 2.33 -10.78 7.32
C MET A 17 0.98 -11.45 6.99
N PRO A 18 0.78 -12.78 7.15
CA PRO A 18 -0.54 -13.39 6.93
C PRO A 18 -1.65 -12.84 7.85
N GLU A 19 -1.31 -12.55 9.11
CA GLU A 19 -2.26 -11.95 10.06
C GLU A 19 -2.58 -10.51 9.65
N ALA A 20 -1.59 -9.75 9.20
CA ALA A 20 -1.80 -8.40 8.68
C ALA A 20 -2.70 -8.42 7.42
N ILE A 21 -2.49 -9.35 6.49
CA ILE A 21 -3.34 -9.53 5.30
C ILE A 21 -4.80 -9.82 5.72
N HIS A 22 -5.00 -10.67 6.73
CA HIS A 22 -6.32 -10.92 7.27
C HIS A 22 -6.93 -9.67 7.91
N ALA A 23 -6.15 -8.89 8.66
CA ALA A 23 -6.61 -7.64 9.26
C ALA A 23 -7.02 -6.59 8.20
N MET A 24 -6.29 -6.54 7.07
CA MET A 24 -6.66 -5.66 5.95
C MET A 24 -8.03 -5.99 5.38
N ARG A 25 -8.46 -7.26 5.39
CA ARG A 25 -9.81 -7.64 4.96
C ARG A 25 -10.88 -6.90 5.76
N ASN A 26 -10.71 -6.84 7.07
CA ASN A 26 -11.64 -6.15 7.97
C ASN A 26 -11.57 -4.63 7.76
N ALA A 27 -10.37 -4.07 7.57
CA ALA A 27 -10.17 -2.65 7.31
C ALA A 27 -10.88 -2.19 6.03
N PHE A 28 -10.69 -2.90 4.91
CA PHE A 28 -11.33 -2.57 3.64
C PHE A 28 -12.84 -2.80 3.66
N LEU A 29 -13.33 -3.88 4.30
CA LEU A 29 -14.76 -4.06 4.51
C LEU A 29 -15.37 -2.88 5.28
N ALA A 30 -14.71 -2.44 6.35
CA ALA A 30 -15.17 -1.32 7.16
C ALA A 30 -15.21 0.00 6.38
N LEU A 31 -14.28 0.22 5.44
CA LEU A 31 -14.32 1.37 4.53
C LEU A 31 -15.55 1.32 3.63
N SER A 32 -15.69 0.26 2.83
CA SER A 32 -16.72 0.21 1.80
C SER A 32 -18.13 0.02 2.35
N ASN A 33 -18.29 -0.51 3.56
CA ASN A 33 -19.59 -0.58 4.23
C ASN A 33 -19.94 0.68 5.05
N GLY A 34 -19.04 1.67 5.10
CA GLY A 34 -19.25 2.94 5.81
C GLY A 34 -19.17 2.86 7.34
N SER A 35 -18.73 1.74 7.92
CA SER A 35 -18.53 1.64 9.38
C SER A 35 -17.22 2.27 9.84
N ALA A 36 -16.23 2.41 8.95
CA ALA A 36 -15.01 3.17 9.21
C ALA A 36 -15.24 4.68 9.03
N ILE A 37 -14.98 5.44 10.09
CA ILE A 37 -14.97 6.90 10.09
C ILE A 37 -13.52 7.34 9.90
N VAL A 38 -13.22 7.76 8.67
CA VAL A 38 -11.89 8.21 8.26
C VAL A 38 -12.03 9.55 7.55
N PRO A 39 -11.82 10.68 8.24
CA PRO A 39 -11.79 11.97 7.57
C PRO A 39 -10.55 12.06 6.67
N ASN A 40 -10.57 13.00 5.73
CA ASN A 40 -9.40 13.31 4.91
C ASN A 40 -8.20 13.64 5.80
N ARG A 41 -7.02 13.15 5.42
CA ARG A 41 -5.78 13.47 6.15
C ARG A 41 -5.55 14.98 6.15
N ILE A 42 -5.14 15.51 7.28
CA ILE A 42 -4.77 16.93 7.39
C ILE A 42 -3.35 17.05 6.83
N ASN A 43 -3.18 17.89 5.81
CA ASN A 43 -1.89 18.25 5.24
C ASN A 43 -1.43 19.58 5.86
N LEU A 44 -0.27 19.58 6.49
CA LEU A 44 0.37 20.77 7.04
C LEU A 44 1.77 20.92 6.42
N PRO A 45 1.90 21.66 5.30
CA PRO A 45 3.19 21.99 4.72
C PRO A 45 4.04 22.79 5.72
N MET A 46 5.29 22.39 5.87
CA MET A 46 6.32 23.09 6.66
C MET A 46 7.39 23.55 5.68
N GLU A 47 7.06 24.59 4.90
CA GLU A 47 7.83 25.03 3.73
C GLU A 47 9.27 25.42 4.08
N ASP A 48 9.45 26.09 5.23
CA ASP A 48 10.76 26.51 5.75
C ASP A 48 11.66 25.32 6.13
N GLN A 49 11.07 24.15 6.36
CA GLN A 49 11.77 22.90 6.68
C GLN A 49 11.86 21.95 5.48
N ASN A 50 11.34 22.32 4.31
CA ASN A 50 11.15 21.42 3.17
C ASN A 50 10.54 20.08 3.61
N ALA A 51 9.40 20.18 4.30
CA ALA A 51 8.75 19.05 4.94
C ALA A 51 7.23 19.15 4.90
N LEU A 52 6.58 18.02 5.18
CA LEU A 52 5.12 17.89 5.22
C LEU A 52 4.74 17.09 6.46
N HIS A 53 3.86 17.64 7.28
CA HIS A 53 3.20 16.92 8.37
C HIS A 53 1.83 16.42 7.92
N LEU A 54 1.52 15.16 8.25
CA LEU A 54 0.21 14.55 8.03
C LEU A 54 -0.37 14.03 9.33
N SER A 55 -1.65 14.35 9.56
CA SER A 55 -2.46 13.78 10.63
C SER A 55 -3.57 12.93 10.03
N MET A 56 -3.61 11.65 10.40
CA MET A 56 -4.54 10.67 9.83
C MET A 56 -5.30 9.94 10.95
N PRO A 57 -6.45 10.47 11.42
CA PRO A 57 -7.27 9.80 12.40
C PRO A 57 -8.17 8.73 11.78
N ALA A 58 -8.51 7.70 12.55
CA ALA A 58 -9.48 6.70 12.17
C ALA A 58 -10.22 6.16 13.39
N TYR A 59 -11.44 5.70 13.14
CA TYR A 59 -12.26 4.96 14.09
C TYR A 59 -13.18 4.00 13.31
N ILE A 60 -13.43 2.82 13.84
CA ILE A 60 -14.46 1.91 13.30
C ILE A 60 -15.62 1.92 14.27
N ASN A 61 -16.84 2.19 13.79
CA ASN A 61 -18.02 2.28 14.63
C ASN A 61 -18.24 1.00 15.47
N GLY A 62 -18.34 1.16 16.79
CA GLY A 62 -18.44 0.05 17.75
C GLY A 62 -17.10 -0.59 18.12
N GLY A 63 -15.99 -0.13 17.55
CA GLY A 63 -14.64 -0.61 17.86
C GLY A 63 -14.14 -0.16 19.23
N ALA A 64 -13.19 -0.91 19.79
CA ALA A 64 -12.62 -0.62 21.10
C ALA A 64 -11.67 0.60 21.11
N TYR A 65 -11.12 0.95 19.94
CA TYR A 65 -10.07 1.96 19.80
C TYR A 65 -10.37 2.95 18.68
N ASN A 66 -9.89 4.19 18.89
CA ASN A 66 -9.63 5.12 17.81
C ASN A 66 -8.12 5.40 17.78
N THR A 67 -7.61 5.81 16.63
CA THR A 67 -6.19 6.11 16.45
C THR A 67 -5.99 7.40 15.70
N ILE A 68 -4.85 8.06 15.92
CA ILE A 68 -4.34 9.09 15.02
C ILE A 68 -2.88 8.80 14.69
N LYS A 69 -2.59 8.67 13.39
CA LYS A 69 -1.22 8.64 12.89
C LYS A 69 -0.72 10.05 12.65
N LEU A 70 0.41 10.37 13.25
CA LEU A 70 1.16 11.59 13.03
C LEU A 70 2.42 11.23 12.26
N VAL A 71 2.60 11.76 11.07
CA VAL A 71 3.77 11.45 10.23
C VAL A 71 4.37 12.70 9.63
N ASN A 72 5.69 12.77 9.64
CA ASN A 72 6.47 13.82 9.01
C ASN A 72 7.26 13.23 7.84
N VAL A 73 7.15 13.89 6.69
CA VAL A 73 7.96 13.63 5.51
C VAL A 73 8.94 14.79 5.37
N HIS A 74 10.24 14.54 5.61
CA HIS A 74 11.29 15.55 5.48
C HIS A 74 12.16 15.22 4.26
N PHE A 75 11.98 15.96 3.17
CA PHE A 75 12.54 15.59 1.86
C PHE A 75 14.07 15.58 1.83
N ASP A 76 14.71 16.37 2.70
CA ASP A 76 16.17 16.47 2.80
C ASP A 76 16.82 15.42 3.72
N ASN A 77 16.03 14.70 4.53
CA ASN A 77 16.58 13.73 5.50
C ASN A 77 17.48 12.65 4.88
N PRO A 78 17.15 12.06 3.71
CA PRO A 78 18.00 11.05 3.10
C PRO A 78 19.43 11.54 2.80
N GLN A 79 19.61 12.81 2.48
CA GLN A 79 20.95 13.39 2.24
C GLN A 79 21.76 13.52 3.52
N LYS A 80 21.08 13.57 4.67
CA LYS A 80 21.66 13.66 6.02
C LYS A 80 21.81 12.30 6.69
N GLY A 81 21.49 11.20 6.00
CA GLY A 81 21.47 9.85 6.57
C GLY A 81 20.29 9.58 7.52
N LEU A 82 19.29 10.46 7.54
CA LEU A 82 18.07 10.30 8.36
C LEU A 82 16.92 9.68 7.55
N PRO A 83 15.92 9.06 8.20
CA PRO A 83 14.73 8.56 7.52
C PRO A 83 13.91 9.68 6.87
N LEU A 84 13.50 9.49 5.61
CA LEU A 84 12.58 10.38 4.89
C LEU A 84 11.25 10.55 5.65
N ILE A 85 10.76 9.46 6.23
CA ILE A 85 9.45 9.38 6.89
C ILE A 85 9.68 8.96 8.33
N ASN A 86 9.13 9.74 9.27
CA ASN A 86 9.09 9.44 10.70
C ASN A 86 7.67 9.63 11.19
N GLY A 87 7.16 8.76 12.05
CA GLY A 87 5.80 8.92 12.55
C GLY A 87 5.48 8.02 13.73
N VAL A 88 4.39 8.36 14.41
CA VAL A 88 3.84 7.61 15.53
C VAL A 88 2.33 7.47 15.36
N ILE A 89 1.78 6.41 15.93
CA ILE A 89 0.34 6.19 15.99
C ILE A 89 -0.05 6.20 17.46
N LEU A 90 -0.93 7.13 17.84
CA LEU A 90 -1.54 7.16 19.16
C LEU A 90 -2.78 6.25 19.16
N VAL A 91 -2.80 5.25 20.04
CA VAL A 91 -3.97 4.39 20.29
C VAL A 91 -4.72 4.93 21.50
N MET A 92 -6.03 5.17 21.31
CA MET A 92 -6.92 5.74 22.32
C MET A 92 -8.06 4.76 22.62
N ASN A 93 -8.49 4.72 23.88
CA ASN A 93 -9.71 3.98 24.22
C ASN A 93 -10.93 4.72 23.64
N ALA A 94 -11.68 4.09 22.73
CA ALA A 94 -12.83 4.75 22.09
C ALA A 94 -13.98 5.04 23.06
N LYS A 95 -14.11 4.25 24.13
CA LYS A 95 -15.18 4.40 25.13
C LYS A 95 -14.84 5.41 26.23
N LYS A 96 -13.60 5.38 26.72
CA LYS A 96 -13.13 6.18 27.86
C LYS A 96 -12.38 7.45 27.46
N GLY A 97 -11.90 7.54 26.22
CA GLY A 97 -11.15 8.68 25.69
C GLY A 97 -9.72 8.80 26.20
N ASN A 98 -9.25 7.94 27.12
CA ASN A 98 -7.87 7.99 27.60
C ASN A 98 -6.90 7.38 26.57
N PRO A 99 -5.66 7.90 26.47
CA PRO A 99 -4.63 7.30 25.63
C PRO A 99 -4.17 5.95 26.22
N LEU A 100 -3.76 5.04 25.36
CA LEU A 100 -3.40 3.66 25.70
C LEU A 100 -1.97 3.29 25.31
N ALA A 101 -1.52 3.68 24.12
CA ALA A 101 -0.15 3.40 23.66
C ALA A 101 0.28 4.36 22.54
N LEU A 102 1.59 4.48 22.34
CA LEU A 102 2.18 4.95 21.09
C LEU A 102 2.78 3.76 20.36
N VAL A 103 2.63 3.72 19.04
CA VAL A 103 3.22 2.69 18.17
C VAL A 103 4.06 3.38 17.09
N GLU A 104 5.23 2.83 16.78
CA GLU A 104 6.09 3.32 15.72
C GLU A 104 5.39 3.23 14.34
N GLY A 105 5.28 4.36 13.64
CA GLY A 105 4.40 4.49 12.48
C GLY A 105 4.98 3.98 11.16
N LYS A 106 6.32 3.95 11.00
CA LYS A 106 6.98 3.54 9.76
C LYS A 106 6.81 2.04 9.52
N SER A 107 7.05 1.23 10.54
CA SER A 107 6.91 -0.22 10.52
C SER A 107 5.45 -0.63 10.33
N VAL A 108 4.52 0.02 11.04
CA VAL A 108 3.07 -0.17 10.81
C VAL A 108 2.68 0.18 9.38
N THR A 109 3.15 1.32 8.86
CA THR A 109 2.87 1.74 7.47
C THR A 109 3.44 0.75 6.45
N ALA A 110 4.66 0.24 6.64
CA ALA A 110 5.24 -0.76 5.76
C ALA A 110 4.45 -2.07 5.78
N LEU A 111 4.09 -2.54 6.98
CA LEU A 111 3.34 -3.79 7.18
C LEU A 111 1.95 -3.71 6.56
N ARG A 112 1.17 -2.67 6.88
CA ARG A 112 -0.20 -2.51 6.37
C ARG A 112 -0.25 -2.31 4.85
N THR A 113 0.70 -1.58 4.26
CA THR A 113 0.74 -1.39 2.81
C THR A 113 1.08 -2.69 2.09
N GLY A 114 2.06 -3.45 2.60
CA GLY A 114 2.35 -4.80 2.09
C GLY A 114 1.14 -5.72 2.21
N ALA A 115 0.51 -5.74 3.38
CA ALA A 115 -0.68 -6.55 3.63
C ALA A 115 -1.85 -6.20 2.70
N GLY A 116 -2.05 -4.92 2.38
CA GLY A 116 -3.06 -4.48 1.41
C GLY A 116 -2.78 -5.04 0.02
N THR A 117 -1.53 -4.98 -0.44
CA THR A 117 -1.08 -5.65 -1.68
C THR A 117 -1.31 -7.14 -1.65
N GLY A 118 -0.99 -7.82 -0.54
CA GLY A 118 -1.20 -9.25 -0.38
C GLY A 118 -2.67 -9.62 -0.55
N LEU A 119 -3.57 -8.86 0.09
CA LEU A 119 -5.01 -9.06 -0.03
C LEU A 119 -5.51 -8.79 -1.46
N ALA A 120 -5.13 -7.67 -2.06
CA ALA A 120 -5.52 -7.34 -3.43
C ALA A 120 -5.03 -8.40 -4.42
N THR A 121 -3.79 -8.83 -4.28
CA THR A 121 -3.21 -9.93 -5.07
C THR A 121 -4.00 -11.21 -4.88
N ASP A 122 -4.38 -11.56 -3.64
CA ASP A 122 -5.15 -12.78 -3.39
C ASP A 122 -6.50 -12.78 -4.12
N LEU A 123 -7.17 -11.64 -4.13
CA LEU A 123 -8.49 -11.44 -4.72
C LEU A 123 -8.45 -11.30 -6.25
N LEU A 124 -7.42 -10.65 -6.80
CA LEU A 124 -7.42 -10.16 -8.19
C LEU A 124 -6.39 -10.85 -9.10
N ALA A 125 -5.29 -11.38 -8.58
CA ALA A 125 -4.30 -12.08 -9.40
C ALA A 125 -4.75 -13.51 -9.73
N ARG A 126 -4.31 -14.02 -10.89
CA ARG A 126 -4.53 -15.43 -11.25
C ARG A 126 -4.02 -16.36 -10.15
N ARG A 127 -4.73 -17.47 -9.94
CA ARG A 127 -4.36 -18.46 -8.91
C ARG A 127 -3.04 -19.17 -9.22
N ASN A 128 -2.71 -19.30 -10.50
CA ASN A 128 -1.48 -19.92 -10.99
C ASN A 128 -0.32 -18.93 -11.21
N SER A 129 -0.40 -17.69 -10.73
CA SER A 129 0.70 -16.73 -10.83
C SER A 129 1.97 -17.24 -10.15
N LYS A 130 3.09 -17.23 -10.88
CA LYS A 130 4.40 -17.74 -10.42
C LYS A 130 5.52 -16.70 -10.47
N ARG A 131 5.35 -15.63 -11.26
CA ARG A 131 6.39 -14.62 -11.48
C ARG A 131 5.92 -13.24 -11.05
N ALA A 132 6.67 -12.60 -10.17
CA ALA A 132 6.40 -11.23 -9.73
C ALA A 132 7.51 -10.28 -10.20
N ILE A 133 7.14 -9.04 -10.50
CA ILE A 133 8.07 -7.93 -10.70
C ILE A 133 7.83 -6.88 -9.62
N ILE A 134 8.89 -6.40 -8.99
CA ILE A 134 8.85 -5.33 -8.00
C ILE A 134 9.65 -4.15 -8.53
N PHE A 135 8.97 -3.04 -8.80
CA PHE A 135 9.63 -1.78 -9.10
C PHE A 135 9.98 -1.04 -7.82
N GLY A 136 11.27 -0.73 -7.66
CA GLY A 136 11.81 -0.01 -6.51
C GLY A 136 12.56 -0.92 -5.55
N THR A 137 13.54 -0.33 -4.86
CA THR A 137 14.42 -1.00 -3.87
C THR A 137 14.28 -0.34 -2.49
N GLY A 138 13.13 0.30 -2.24
CA GLY A 138 12.85 1.07 -1.03
C GLY A 138 12.21 0.23 0.08
N ALA A 139 11.82 0.90 1.16
CA ALA A 139 11.24 0.25 2.35
C ALA A 139 9.98 -0.56 2.02
N GLN A 140 9.13 -0.08 1.10
CA GLN A 140 7.91 -0.78 0.69
C GLN A 140 8.22 -2.05 -0.10
N ALA A 141 9.25 -2.07 -0.95
CA ALA A 141 9.56 -3.22 -1.81
C ALA A 141 9.71 -4.53 -1.01
N LYS A 142 10.27 -4.46 0.20
CA LYS A 142 10.38 -5.63 1.09
C LYS A 142 9.02 -6.19 1.49
N THR A 143 8.12 -5.36 2.00
CA THR A 143 6.81 -5.83 2.46
C THR A 143 5.89 -6.23 1.31
N GLN A 144 6.10 -5.68 0.10
CA GLN A 144 5.44 -6.18 -1.11
C GLN A 144 5.85 -7.62 -1.42
N ILE A 145 7.17 -7.92 -1.37
CA ILE A 145 7.68 -9.29 -1.57
C ILE A 145 7.10 -10.24 -0.51
N ASP A 146 7.20 -9.87 0.76
CA ASP A 146 6.71 -10.68 1.88
C ASP A 146 5.22 -11.00 1.72
N ALA A 147 4.40 -10.02 1.36
CA ALA A 147 2.95 -10.18 1.21
C ALA A 147 2.56 -11.06 0.03
N ILE A 148 3.16 -10.88 -1.15
CA ILE A 148 2.83 -11.69 -2.33
C ILE A 148 3.23 -13.15 -2.09
N ARG A 149 4.36 -13.40 -1.42
CA ARG A 149 4.80 -14.77 -1.04
C ARG A 149 3.81 -15.46 -0.11
N CYS A 150 3.08 -14.72 0.72
CA CYS A 150 2.05 -15.31 1.58
C CYS A 150 0.84 -15.82 0.78
N VAL A 151 0.56 -15.26 -0.41
CA VAL A 151 -0.68 -15.53 -1.15
C VAL A 151 -0.45 -16.23 -2.49
N ARG A 152 0.78 -16.29 -2.99
CA ARG A 152 1.15 -16.99 -4.23
C ARG A 152 2.44 -17.77 -4.06
N ASN A 153 2.44 -18.99 -4.58
CA ASN A 153 3.64 -19.83 -4.63
C ASN A 153 4.51 -19.41 -5.82
N LEU A 154 5.35 -18.40 -5.62
CA LEU A 154 6.23 -17.80 -6.62
C LEU A 154 7.48 -18.66 -6.87
N THR A 155 7.90 -18.72 -8.14
CA THR A 155 9.17 -19.35 -8.56
C THR A 155 10.23 -18.32 -8.93
N SER A 156 9.85 -17.04 -9.10
CA SER A 156 10.75 -15.96 -9.47
C SER A 156 10.16 -14.60 -9.07
N ILE A 157 11.01 -13.74 -8.51
CA ILE A 157 10.72 -12.34 -8.21
C ILE A 157 11.84 -11.52 -8.83
N ILE A 158 11.49 -10.64 -9.77
CA ILE A 158 12.45 -9.74 -10.41
C ILE A 158 12.31 -8.35 -9.78
N VAL A 159 13.42 -7.76 -9.37
CA VAL A 159 13.46 -6.41 -8.83
C VAL A 159 14.07 -5.46 -9.86
N ILE A 160 13.29 -4.46 -10.26
CA ILE A 160 13.73 -3.42 -11.19
C ILE A 160 13.90 -2.12 -10.41
N GLY A 161 15.11 -1.59 -10.40
CA GLY A 161 15.45 -0.32 -9.77
C GLY A 161 16.21 0.58 -10.73
N ARG A 162 16.16 1.90 -10.49
CA ARG A 162 16.92 2.90 -11.28
C ARG A 162 18.44 2.70 -11.22
N SER A 163 18.93 2.04 -10.18
CA SER A 163 20.35 1.74 -9.97
C SER A 163 20.48 0.23 -9.84
N GLU A 164 21.19 -0.36 -10.80
CA GLU A 164 21.51 -1.79 -10.82
C GLU A 164 22.21 -2.22 -9.53
N GLU A 165 23.21 -1.45 -9.08
CA GLU A 165 23.92 -1.70 -7.83
C GLU A 165 22.97 -1.77 -6.62
N LYS A 166 22.00 -0.85 -6.52
CA LYS A 166 21.00 -0.87 -5.44
C LYS A 166 20.05 -2.06 -5.57
N ALA A 167 19.68 -2.44 -6.79
CA ALA A 167 18.84 -3.61 -7.04
C ALA A 167 19.55 -4.90 -6.62
N ILE A 168 20.82 -5.08 -6.99
CA ILE A 168 21.66 -6.21 -6.57
C ILE A 168 21.75 -6.26 -5.04
N LYS A 169 22.13 -5.14 -4.40
CA LYS A 169 22.23 -5.05 -2.93
C LYS A 169 20.91 -5.39 -2.23
N PHE A 170 19.78 -4.95 -2.78
CA PHE A 170 18.46 -5.25 -2.26
C PHE A 170 18.12 -6.74 -2.41
N CYS A 171 18.38 -7.34 -3.57
CA CYS A 171 18.10 -8.77 -3.81
C CYS A 171 18.94 -9.69 -2.90
N ASN A 172 20.17 -9.30 -2.57
CA ASN A 172 21.03 -10.05 -1.64
C ASN A 172 20.47 -10.17 -0.21
N LEU A 173 19.39 -9.44 0.13
CA LEU A 173 18.68 -9.58 1.40
C LEU A 173 17.71 -10.77 1.42
N PHE A 174 17.49 -11.43 0.29
CA PHE A 174 16.51 -12.48 0.10
C PHE A 174 17.15 -13.77 -0.43
N ASP A 175 16.32 -14.80 -0.60
CA ASP A 175 16.72 -16.06 -1.21
C ASP A 175 16.92 -15.94 -2.74
N SER A 176 17.40 -17.02 -3.35
CA SER A 176 17.81 -17.04 -4.75
C SER A 176 16.70 -16.82 -5.77
N ILE A 177 15.42 -16.86 -5.38
CA ILE A 177 14.33 -16.58 -6.33
C ILE A 177 14.12 -15.07 -6.54
N VAL A 178 14.69 -14.22 -5.68
CA VAL A 178 14.67 -12.76 -5.82
C VAL A 178 15.95 -12.32 -6.52
N GLN A 179 15.82 -11.78 -7.74
CA GLN A 179 16.95 -11.40 -8.58
C GLN A 179 16.76 -9.99 -9.14
N PRO A 180 17.85 -9.23 -9.38
CA PRO A 180 17.76 -8.02 -10.18
C PRO A 180 17.34 -8.38 -11.61
N GLY A 181 16.64 -7.47 -12.29
CA GLY A 181 16.33 -7.66 -13.70
C GLY A 181 16.05 -6.36 -14.41
N GLU A 182 15.46 -6.48 -15.60
CA GLU A 182 15.33 -5.41 -16.57
C GLU A 182 13.91 -5.34 -17.15
N MET A 183 13.63 -4.29 -17.92
CA MET A 183 12.30 -4.07 -18.49
C MET A 183 11.84 -5.22 -19.39
N SER A 184 12.76 -5.96 -20.00
CA SER A 184 12.44 -7.11 -20.86
C SER A 184 11.71 -8.24 -20.10
N ASP A 185 11.87 -8.31 -18.77
CA ASP A 185 11.22 -9.29 -17.90
C ASP A 185 9.70 -9.09 -17.78
N LEU A 186 9.18 -7.88 -18.05
CA LEU A 186 7.75 -7.54 -17.97
C LEU A 186 6.87 -8.47 -18.80
N LYS A 187 7.39 -8.95 -19.94
CA LYS A 187 6.70 -9.89 -20.84
C LYS A 187 6.36 -11.23 -20.17
N ARG A 188 7.02 -11.56 -19.06
CA ARG A 188 6.85 -12.83 -18.33
C ARG A 188 6.13 -12.66 -17.00
N ALA A 189 5.92 -11.42 -16.53
CA ALA A 189 5.33 -11.11 -15.24
C ALA A 189 3.89 -11.65 -15.13
N ASP A 190 3.54 -12.27 -14.01
CA ASP A 190 2.15 -12.54 -13.67
C ASP A 190 1.59 -11.48 -12.72
N ILE A 191 2.46 -10.92 -11.87
CA ILE A 191 2.16 -9.89 -10.89
C ILE A 191 3.21 -8.79 -11.01
N ILE A 192 2.80 -7.52 -10.93
CA ILE A 192 3.69 -6.36 -10.91
C ILE A 192 3.33 -5.51 -9.68
N CYS A 193 4.32 -5.05 -8.92
CA CYS A 193 4.13 -4.07 -7.86
C CYS A 193 4.97 -2.84 -8.14
N THR A 194 4.35 -1.66 -8.13
CA THR A 194 5.06 -0.38 -8.27
C THR A 194 5.17 0.31 -6.93
N ALA A 195 6.41 0.44 -6.44
CA ALA A 195 6.73 0.98 -5.12
C ALA A 195 7.86 2.03 -5.22
N THR A 196 7.74 2.92 -6.20
CA THR A 196 8.73 3.95 -6.51
C THR A 196 8.23 5.34 -6.16
N THR A 197 9.11 6.33 -6.33
CA THR A 197 8.78 7.76 -6.26
C THR A 197 8.78 8.38 -7.65
N SER A 198 8.48 7.60 -8.70
CA SER A 198 8.45 8.11 -10.06
C SER A 198 7.35 9.15 -10.23
N LYS A 199 7.62 10.16 -11.05
CA LYS A 199 6.61 11.15 -11.47
C LYS A 199 6.01 10.82 -12.85
N THR A 200 6.58 9.83 -13.52
CA THR A 200 6.20 9.42 -14.87
C THR A 200 5.97 7.92 -14.95
N PRO A 201 5.18 7.44 -15.93
CA PRO A 201 4.94 6.01 -16.11
C PRO A 201 6.22 5.18 -16.15
N LEU A 202 6.18 4.00 -15.53
CA LEU A 202 7.32 3.08 -15.44
C LEU A 202 7.41 2.14 -16.64
N PHE A 203 6.28 1.76 -17.23
CA PHE A 203 6.16 0.88 -18.38
C PHE A 203 4.85 1.12 -19.12
N ASP A 204 4.78 0.63 -20.36
CA ASP A 204 3.61 0.75 -21.22
C ASP A 204 2.76 -0.54 -21.21
N PHE A 205 1.52 -0.43 -21.68
CA PHE A 205 0.61 -1.58 -21.77
C PHE A 205 1.19 -2.70 -22.65
N GLU A 206 1.93 -2.32 -23.69
CA GLU A 206 2.53 -3.20 -24.67
C GLU A 206 3.73 -4.00 -24.12
N ASP A 207 4.26 -3.62 -22.95
CA ASP A 207 5.38 -4.32 -22.30
C ASP A 207 4.94 -5.57 -21.52
N ILE A 208 3.65 -5.65 -21.18
CA ILE A 208 3.09 -6.70 -20.32
C ILE A 208 2.23 -7.68 -21.11
N LYS A 209 2.13 -8.91 -20.61
CA LYS A 209 1.22 -9.91 -21.18
C LYS A 209 -0.20 -9.76 -20.65
N ALA A 210 -1.15 -10.37 -21.36
CA ALA A 210 -2.52 -10.55 -20.85
C ALA A 210 -2.53 -11.30 -19.50
N GLY A 211 -3.53 -11.01 -18.66
CA GLY A 211 -3.70 -11.70 -17.39
C GLY A 211 -2.81 -11.23 -16.24
N VAL A 212 -2.09 -10.12 -16.40
CA VAL A 212 -1.26 -9.53 -15.34
C VAL A 212 -2.12 -8.89 -14.26
N HIS A 213 -1.68 -9.01 -13.01
CA HIS A 213 -2.19 -8.21 -11.90
C HIS A 213 -1.15 -7.18 -11.46
N ILE A 214 -1.58 -5.94 -11.25
CA ILE A 214 -0.71 -4.82 -10.90
C ILE A 214 -1.17 -4.25 -9.56
N ASN A 215 -0.25 -4.11 -8.61
CA ASN A 215 -0.45 -3.33 -7.40
C ASN A 215 0.33 -2.01 -7.57
N ALA A 216 -0.40 -0.90 -7.73
CA ALA A 216 0.17 0.43 -7.83
C ALA A 216 0.08 1.13 -6.47
N ILE A 217 1.23 1.23 -5.75
CA ILE A 217 1.27 1.72 -4.38
C ILE A 217 2.25 2.88 -4.15
N GLY A 218 3.02 3.28 -5.17
CA GLY A 218 4.01 4.35 -5.06
C GLY A 218 3.44 5.75 -5.32
N ALA A 219 2.52 5.91 -6.27
CA ALA A 219 1.91 7.20 -6.60
C ALA A 219 0.77 7.56 -5.62
N HIS A 220 1.07 8.45 -4.67
CA HIS A 220 0.16 8.88 -3.60
C HIS A 220 -0.02 10.41 -3.55
N GLN A 221 0.30 11.10 -4.65
CA GLN A 221 0.08 12.53 -4.84
C GLN A 221 -0.61 12.76 -6.18
N ALA A 222 -1.52 13.73 -6.25
CA ALA A 222 -2.38 14.00 -7.40
C ALA A 222 -1.62 14.30 -8.71
N ASP A 223 -0.39 14.80 -8.60
CA ASP A 223 0.46 15.23 -9.71
C ASP A 223 1.56 14.20 -10.07
N THR A 224 1.57 13.02 -9.44
CA THR A 224 2.53 11.95 -9.72
C THR A 224 1.85 10.67 -10.20
N ARG A 225 2.50 9.93 -11.10
CA ARG A 225 2.02 8.63 -11.57
C ARG A 225 3.16 7.67 -11.84
N GLU A 226 2.87 6.38 -11.65
CA GLU A 226 3.72 5.25 -12.03
C GLU A 226 3.13 4.48 -13.22
N LEU A 227 1.83 4.64 -13.49
CA LEU A 227 1.12 3.96 -14.57
C LEU A 227 0.71 4.93 -15.69
N GLY A 228 0.83 4.48 -16.93
CA GLY A 228 0.41 5.24 -18.10
C GLY A 228 -1.11 5.19 -18.33
N THR A 229 -1.65 6.20 -19.00
CA THR A 229 -3.09 6.29 -19.32
C THR A 229 -3.63 5.07 -20.07
N SER A 230 -2.88 4.57 -21.07
CA SER A 230 -3.26 3.38 -21.85
C SER A 230 -3.44 2.14 -20.96
N LEU A 231 -2.58 1.99 -19.95
CA LEU A 231 -2.62 0.88 -19.01
C LEU A 231 -3.86 0.95 -18.11
N ILE A 232 -4.20 2.14 -17.59
CA ILE A 232 -5.42 2.39 -16.83
C ILE A 232 -6.67 2.09 -17.67
N GLN A 233 -6.73 2.61 -18.90
CA GLN A 233 -7.88 2.45 -19.80
C GLN A 233 -8.15 0.99 -20.20
N LYS A 234 -7.11 0.18 -20.31
CA LYS A 234 -7.19 -1.22 -20.79
C LYS A 234 -7.20 -2.24 -19.65
N SER A 235 -7.42 -1.81 -18.41
CA SER A 235 -7.39 -2.66 -17.23
C SER A 235 -8.65 -2.48 -16.37
N LYS A 236 -8.97 -3.52 -15.59
CA LYS A 236 -9.95 -3.44 -14.52
C LYS A 236 -9.32 -2.81 -13.29
N VAL A 237 -9.76 -1.61 -12.92
CA VAL A 237 -9.17 -0.82 -11.82
C VAL A 237 -10.00 -0.98 -10.55
N TYR A 238 -9.33 -1.36 -9.47
CA TYR A 238 -9.86 -1.43 -8.11
C TYR A 238 -9.06 -0.47 -7.22
N ILE A 239 -9.70 0.13 -6.23
CA ILE A 239 -9.10 1.17 -5.39
C ILE A 239 -9.30 0.89 -3.89
N ASP A 240 -8.59 1.63 -3.05
CA ASP A 240 -8.80 1.63 -1.60
C ASP A 240 -10.18 2.19 -1.23
N GLN A 241 -10.41 3.46 -1.59
CA GLN A 241 -11.61 4.24 -1.27
C GLN A 241 -11.77 5.37 -2.28
N LEU A 242 -12.96 5.54 -2.86
CA LEU A 242 -13.21 6.50 -3.93
C LEU A 242 -12.91 7.94 -3.51
N SER A 243 -13.40 8.37 -2.35
CA SER A 243 -13.25 9.75 -1.87
C SER A 243 -11.79 10.16 -1.69
N SER A 244 -10.94 9.24 -1.22
CA SER A 244 -9.51 9.50 -1.05
C SER A 244 -8.77 9.43 -2.38
N SER A 245 -9.10 8.46 -3.24
CA SER A 245 -8.50 8.35 -4.58
C SER A 245 -8.75 9.59 -5.43
N GLN A 246 -9.93 10.22 -5.30
CA GLN A 246 -10.25 11.49 -5.98
C GLN A 246 -9.35 12.66 -5.61
N ILE A 247 -8.63 12.56 -4.49
CA ILE A 247 -7.76 13.62 -3.99
C ILE A 247 -6.28 13.29 -4.23
N GLU A 248 -5.88 12.02 -4.11
CA GLU A 248 -4.46 11.65 -3.99
C GLU A 248 -3.95 10.68 -5.07
N ALA A 249 -4.82 9.94 -5.76
CA ALA A 249 -4.41 8.89 -6.69
C ALA A 249 -4.03 9.48 -8.06
N GLY A 250 -2.82 10.03 -8.19
CA GLY A 250 -2.36 10.66 -9.44
C GLY A 250 -2.35 9.74 -10.66
N ASP A 251 -2.15 8.43 -10.48
CA ASP A 251 -2.35 7.41 -11.54
C ASP A 251 -3.75 7.47 -12.18
N LEU A 252 -4.76 7.93 -11.44
CA LEU A 252 -6.15 8.05 -11.89
C LEU A 252 -6.56 9.50 -12.16
N ILE A 253 -6.14 10.44 -11.30
CA ILE A 253 -6.47 11.87 -11.42
C ILE A 253 -5.91 12.44 -12.72
N ILE A 254 -4.65 12.13 -13.06
CA ILE A 254 -4.01 12.67 -14.26
C ILE A 254 -4.77 12.27 -15.54
N PRO A 255 -5.03 10.98 -15.84
CA PRO A 255 -5.77 10.61 -17.04
C PRO A 255 -7.23 11.11 -17.05
N ILE A 256 -7.85 11.30 -15.88
CA ILE A 256 -9.20 11.89 -15.78
C ILE A 256 -9.16 13.38 -16.14
N ASN A 257 -8.21 14.14 -15.60
CA ASN A 257 -8.03 15.57 -15.92
C ASN A 257 -7.63 15.78 -17.40
N GLU A 258 -6.92 14.82 -18.00
CA GLU A 258 -6.63 14.81 -19.44
C GLU A 258 -7.88 14.48 -20.31
N GLY A 259 -9.03 14.17 -19.72
CA GLY A 259 -10.25 13.78 -20.43
C GLY A 259 -10.19 12.38 -21.05
N LYS A 260 -9.26 11.53 -20.61
CA LYS A 260 -9.01 10.20 -21.17
C LYS A 260 -9.54 9.05 -20.30
N TYR A 261 -9.99 9.33 -19.09
CA TYR A 261 -10.58 8.34 -18.19
C TYR A 261 -11.70 8.96 -17.35
N ASN A 262 -12.47 8.15 -16.64
CA ASN A 262 -13.58 8.62 -15.80
C ASN A 262 -13.66 7.79 -14.52
N TRP A 263 -14.03 8.43 -13.40
CA TRP A 263 -14.26 7.75 -12.11
C TRP A 263 -15.29 6.63 -12.20
N ASN A 264 -16.28 6.75 -13.09
CA ASN A 264 -17.31 5.73 -13.32
C ASN A 264 -16.78 4.47 -14.04
N ASN A 265 -15.53 4.50 -14.54
CA ASN A 265 -14.90 3.35 -15.19
C ASN A 265 -14.09 2.48 -14.21
N ILE A 266 -14.02 2.87 -12.93
CA ILE A 266 -13.42 2.06 -11.88
C ILE A 266 -14.41 0.94 -11.53
N GLU A 267 -13.91 -0.28 -11.32
CA GLU A 267 -14.75 -1.44 -11.00
C GLU A 267 -15.35 -1.35 -9.60
N GLY A 268 -14.61 -0.76 -8.66
CA GLY A 268 -15.06 -0.42 -7.31
C GLY A 268 -13.95 -0.48 -6.28
N GLU A 269 -14.36 -0.48 -5.02
CA GLU A 269 -13.44 -0.54 -3.88
C GLU A 269 -13.11 -1.98 -3.48
N LEU A 270 -11.92 -2.19 -2.89
CA LEU A 270 -11.51 -3.53 -2.47
C LEU A 270 -12.44 -4.14 -1.41
N GLY A 271 -13.07 -3.31 -0.57
CA GLY A 271 -14.07 -3.75 0.41
C GLY A 271 -15.34 -4.29 -0.23
N GLU A 272 -15.81 -3.68 -1.32
CA GLU A 272 -16.97 -4.16 -2.09
C GLU A 272 -16.70 -5.51 -2.73
N LEU A 273 -15.46 -5.73 -3.18
CA LEU A 273 -15.04 -7.02 -3.72
C LEU A 273 -15.04 -8.12 -2.64
N ILE A 274 -14.58 -7.79 -1.42
CA ILE A 274 -14.62 -8.71 -0.28
C ILE A 274 -16.08 -9.05 0.09
N ASP A 275 -16.96 -8.06 0.05
CA ASP A 275 -18.40 -8.19 0.33
C ASP A 275 -19.17 -8.79 -0.86
N LYS A 276 -18.48 -9.15 -1.96
CA LYS A 276 -19.06 -9.74 -3.19
C LYS A 276 -20.13 -8.85 -3.86
N LYS A 277 -20.09 -7.54 -3.63
CA LYS A 277 -20.95 -6.56 -4.30
C LYS A 277 -20.51 -6.30 -5.74
N ILE A 278 -19.22 -6.43 -6.00
CA ILE A 278 -18.61 -6.35 -7.32
C ILE A 278 -17.87 -7.65 -7.64
N ALA A 279 -17.70 -7.93 -8.93
CA ALA A 279 -16.90 -9.06 -9.39
C ALA A 279 -15.41 -8.70 -9.32
N GLY A 280 -14.56 -9.70 -9.10
CA GLY A 280 -13.11 -9.56 -9.25
C GLY A 280 -12.69 -9.85 -10.69
N ARG A 281 -11.55 -10.55 -10.83
CA ARG A 281 -11.15 -11.15 -12.11
C ARG A 281 -12.22 -12.12 -12.59
N THR A 282 -12.69 -11.94 -13.83
CA THR A 282 -13.69 -12.81 -14.47
C THR A 282 -13.12 -13.65 -15.62
N SER A 283 -11.92 -13.32 -16.11
CA SER A 283 -11.21 -14.11 -17.12
C SER A 283 -9.69 -14.11 -16.91
N GLU A 284 -9.03 -15.13 -17.46
CA GLU A 284 -7.57 -15.28 -17.37
C GLU A 284 -6.80 -14.19 -18.13
N ASN A 285 -7.42 -13.55 -19.13
CA ASN A 285 -6.76 -12.53 -19.97
C ASN A 285 -6.90 -11.11 -19.43
N GLU A 286 -7.82 -10.86 -18.50
CA GLU A 286 -8.02 -9.52 -17.92
C GLU A 286 -6.75 -9.00 -17.24
N ILE A 287 -6.42 -7.73 -17.48
CA ILE A 287 -5.43 -7.05 -16.65
C ILE A 287 -6.19 -6.38 -15.52
N THR A 288 -5.70 -6.58 -14.29
CA THR A 288 -6.32 -6.03 -13.08
C THR A 288 -5.33 -5.11 -12.39
N ILE A 289 -5.77 -3.94 -11.97
CA ILE A 289 -4.97 -2.96 -11.22
C ILE A 289 -5.63 -2.76 -9.87
N PHE A 290 -4.85 -2.87 -8.81
CA PHE A 290 -5.19 -2.31 -7.51
C PHE A 290 -4.36 -1.04 -7.30
N ASN A 291 -5.00 0.12 -7.26
CA ASN A 291 -4.36 1.39 -6.96
C ASN A 291 -4.61 1.76 -5.49
N SER A 292 -3.54 1.86 -4.71
CA SER A 292 -3.60 2.12 -3.28
C SER A 292 -2.84 3.39 -2.92
N ILE A 293 -3.51 4.27 -2.20
CA ILE A 293 -2.99 5.52 -1.62
C ILE A 293 -2.84 5.43 -0.09
N GLY A 294 -3.37 4.37 0.50
CA GLY A 294 -3.36 4.09 1.92
C GLY A 294 -4.41 4.87 2.71
N ASN A 295 -4.97 4.20 3.72
CA ASN A 295 -6.07 4.74 4.52
C ASN A 295 -5.79 4.54 6.01
N ALA A 296 -6.16 5.51 6.86
CA ALA A 296 -5.85 5.48 8.29
C ALA A 296 -6.52 4.32 9.05
N VAL A 297 -7.61 3.74 8.54
CA VAL A 297 -8.20 2.54 9.16
C VAL A 297 -7.26 1.34 9.08
N GLN A 298 -6.40 1.28 8.06
CA GLN A 298 -5.39 0.23 7.94
C GLN A 298 -4.32 0.38 9.03
N ASP A 299 -3.95 1.62 9.36
CA ASP A 299 -3.06 1.91 10.49
C ASP A 299 -3.73 1.56 11.83
N LEU A 300 -5.03 1.87 11.97
CA LEU A 300 -5.84 1.57 13.15
C LEU A 300 -5.81 0.08 13.48
N VAL A 301 -6.12 -0.78 12.51
CA VAL A 301 -6.24 -2.22 12.77
C VAL A 301 -4.89 -2.83 13.18
N ILE A 302 -3.79 -2.41 12.54
CA ILE A 302 -2.45 -2.90 12.89
C ILE A 302 -2.01 -2.36 14.26
N ALA A 303 -2.14 -1.07 14.51
CA ALA A 303 -1.74 -0.48 15.79
C ALA A 303 -2.55 -1.05 16.97
N SER A 304 -3.84 -1.33 16.76
CA SER A 304 -4.69 -1.99 17.76
C SER A 304 -4.19 -3.40 18.07
N MET A 305 -3.88 -4.20 17.03
CA MET A 305 -3.34 -5.55 17.21
C MET A 305 -1.99 -5.56 17.92
N VAL A 306 -1.09 -4.62 17.61
CA VAL A 306 0.19 -4.47 18.32
C VAL A 306 -0.06 -4.18 19.79
N PHE A 307 -0.93 -3.22 20.09
CA PHE A 307 -1.27 -2.89 21.46
C PHE A 307 -1.84 -4.10 22.21
N GLU A 308 -2.83 -4.80 21.65
CA GLU A 308 -3.48 -5.95 22.27
C GLU A 308 -2.52 -7.11 22.56
N LYS A 309 -1.60 -7.41 21.64
CA LYS A 309 -0.63 -8.50 21.80
C LYS A 309 0.47 -8.19 22.85
N ASN A 310 0.63 -6.92 23.22
CA ASN A 310 1.60 -6.48 24.23
C ASN A 310 0.94 -6.00 25.53
N GLN A 311 -0.38 -6.17 25.68
CA GLN A 311 -1.01 -6.01 26.98
C GLN A 311 -0.60 -7.18 27.88
N THR A 312 0.16 -6.87 28.92
CA THR A 312 0.44 -7.79 30.04
C THR A 312 -0.68 -7.78 31.08
#